data_AF-A0A2N5XIU4-F1
#
_entry.id   AF-A0A2N5XIU4-F1
#
_cell.length_a   1.000
_cell.length_b   1.000
_cell.length_c   1.000
_cell.angle_alpha   90.00
_cell.angle_beta   90.00
_cell.angle_gamma   90.00
#
_symmetry.space_group_name_H-M   'P 1'
#
loop_
_entity.id
_entity.type
_entity.pdbx_description
1 polymer ?
#
loop_
_entity_poly.entity_id
_entity_poly.type
_entity_poly.pdbx_seq_one_letter_code
_entity_poly.pdbx_strand_id
1 'polypeptide(L)'
;WWWPYERVAVLAERPVELHRDEAGRLDRADGPALAFPDGFALHAWRGMPVPAGFLDDLAGITPERIRTEDNAELRRVMLEHYGYDRYLADSGARPLHRDETGVLWRIDLGDDEPVVMVEVVNSTPEPDGTSRVYWLRVPPATRTAREGVAWTFGVDPDSYRPERET
;
A
#
# COMPACT_ATOMS: atom_id res chain seq x y z
N TRP A 1 -1.97 -24.73 -24.20
CA TRP A 1 -3.20 -24.10 -23.69
C TRP A 1 -3.83 -23.30 -24.81
N TRP A 2 -5.14 -23.07 -24.75
CA TRP A 2 -5.82 -22.25 -25.75
C TRP A 2 -6.96 -21.42 -25.14
N TRP A 3 -7.15 -20.21 -25.67
CA TRP A 3 -8.28 -19.34 -25.32
C TRP A 3 -9.09 -19.05 -26.58
N PRO A 4 -10.29 -19.65 -26.73
CA PRO A 4 -11.18 -19.32 -27.83
C PRO A 4 -11.95 -18.03 -27.55
N TYR A 5 -11.85 -17.09 -28.48
CA TYR A 5 -12.76 -15.96 -28.61
C TYR A 5 -13.57 -16.14 -29.90
N GLU A 6 -14.60 -15.31 -30.11
CA GLU A 6 -15.51 -15.43 -31.26
C GLU A 6 -14.78 -15.46 -32.62
N ARG A 7 -13.70 -14.66 -32.76
CA ARG A 7 -12.99 -14.47 -34.03
C ARG A 7 -11.48 -14.70 -33.95
N VAL A 8 -10.94 -15.03 -32.78
CA VAL A 8 -9.51 -15.25 -32.56
C VAL A 8 -9.30 -16.37 -31.55
N ALA A 9 -8.28 -17.19 -31.76
CA ALA A 9 -7.82 -18.14 -30.77
C ALA A 9 -6.37 -17.82 -30.43
N VAL A 10 -6.07 -17.74 -29.12
CA VAL A 10 -4.68 -17.66 -28.64
C VAL A 10 -4.25 -19.08 -28.30
N LEU A 11 -3.17 -19.55 -28.93
CA LEU A 11 -2.53 -20.82 -28.62
C LEU A 11 -1.18 -20.54 -27.97
N ALA A 12 -0.92 -21.23 -26.87
CA ALA A 12 0.38 -21.23 -26.20
C ALA A 12 0.72 -22.65 -25.77
N GLU A 13 1.96 -22.89 -25.39
CA GLU A 13 2.32 -24.15 -24.72
C GLU A 13 1.63 -24.25 -23.35
N ARG A 14 1.88 -25.33 -22.60
CA ARG A 14 1.45 -25.41 -21.21
C ARG A 14 2.43 -24.60 -20.36
N PRO A 15 1.97 -23.69 -19.49
CA PRO A 15 2.86 -23.02 -18.55
C PRO A 15 3.62 -24.04 -17.71
N VAL A 16 4.91 -23.80 -17.49
CA VAL A 16 5.75 -24.54 -16.55
C VAL A 16 5.59 -24.02 -15.13
N GLU A 17 5.22 -22.75 -14.98
CA GLU A 17 4.86 -22.12 -13.71
C GLU A 17 3.49 -21.42 -13.86
N LEU A 18 2.60 -21.59 -12.89
CA LEU A 18 1.34 -20.85 -12.78
C LEU A 18 0.96 -20.75 -11.31
N HIS A 19 1.15 -19.56 -10.73
CA HIS A 19 0.90 -19.25 -9.33
C HIS A 19 -0.19 -18.20 -9.23
N ARG A 20 -1.12 -18.42 -8.30
CA ARG A 20 -2.28 -17.58 -8.11
C ARG A 20 -2.60 -17.41 -6.64
N ASP A 21 -3.11 -16.24 -6.29
CA ASP A 21 -3.71 -16.01 -4.98
C ASP A 21 -5.07 -16.72 -4.84
N GLU A 22 -5.67 -16.64 -3.65
CA GLU A 22 -6.98 -17.25 -3.35
C GLU A 22 -8.11 -16.69 -4.24
N ALA A 23 -7.96 -15.48 -4.77
CA ALA A 23 -8.89 -14.86 -5.72
C ALA A 23 -8.63 -15.30 -7.18
N GLY A 24 -7.64 -16.16 -7.43
CA GLY A 24 -7.30 -16.67 -8.75
C GLY A 24 -6.48 -15.71 -9.62
N ARG A 25 -5.97 -14.61 -9.05
CA ARG A 25 -5.11 -13.63 -9.74
C ARG A 25 -3.68 -14.10 -9.75
N LEU A 26 -2.89 -13.78 -10.78
CA LEU A 26 -1.46 -14.10 -10.81
C LEU A 26 -0.74 -13.45 -9.63
N ASP A 27 -0.06 -14.26 -8.83
CA ASP A 27 0.64 -13.80 -7.63
C ASP A 27 1.78 -14.75 -7.26
N ARG A 28 2.98 -14.20 -7.06
CA ARG A 28 4.13 -14.93 -6.52
C ARG A 28 5.17 -13.97 -5.95
N ALA A 29 5.70 -14.28 -4.76
CA ALA A 29 6.67 -13.43 -4.07
C ALA A 29 8.12 -13.60 -4.54
N ASP A 30 8.48 -14.80 -5.02
CA ASP A 30 9.87 -15.26 -5.16
C ASP A 30 10.19 -15.77 -6.57
N GLY A 31 9.50 -15.24 -7.60
CA GLY A 31 9.70 -15.65 -8.98
C GLY A 31 8.56 -15.22 -9.91
N PRO A 32 8.52 -15.76 -11.13
CA PRO A 32 7.43 -15.49 -12.06
C PRO A 32 6.14 -16.16 -11.59
N ALA A 33 5.04 -15.42 -11.64
CA ALA A 33 3.70 -15.96 -11.39
C ALA A 33 3.21 -16.81 -12.58
N LEU A 34 3.75 -16.58 -13.77
CA LEU A 34 3.49 -17.37 -14.98
C LEU A 34 4.80 -17.53 -15.76
N ALA A 35 5.13 -18.75 -16.18
CA ALA A 35 6.26 -18.99 -17.09
C ALA A 35 5.93 -20.09 -18.10
N PHE A 36 6.50 -19.98 -19.30
CA PHE A 36 6.37 -20.96 -20.39
C PHE A 36 7.72 -21.61 -20.72
N PRO A 37 7.73 -22.79 -21.38
CA PRO A 37 8.96 -23.50 -21.72
C PRO A 37 9.90 -22.73 -22.64
N ASP A 38 9.38 -21.77 -23.40
CA ASP A 38 10.14 -20.89 -24.31
C ASP A 38 10.90 -19.76 -23.60
N GLY A 39 10.77 -19.67 -22.27
CA GLY A 39 11.41 -18.65 -21.44
C GLY A 39 10.58 -17.38 -21.25
N PHE A 40 9.39 -17.28 -21.85
CA PHE A 40 8.48 -16.17 -21.54
C PHE A 40 8.01 -16.29 -20.08
N ALA A 41 8.11 -15.18 -19.34
CA ALA A 41 7.73 -15.13 -17.94
C ALA A 41 7.04 -13.81 -17.60
N LEU A 42 6.03 -13.88 -16.72
CA LEU A 42 5.37 -12.72 -16.12
C LEU A 42 5.53 -12.80 -14.61
N HIS A 43 6.01 -11.70 -14.04
CA HIS A 43 6.01 -11.47 -12.60
C HIS A 43 4.74 -10.68 -12.26
N ALA A 44 4.07 -11.08 -11.18
CA ALA A 44 2.88 -10.40 -10.73
C ALA A 44 2.74 -10.47 -9.21
N TRP A 45 2.20 -9.40 -8.65
CA TRP A 45 1.87 -9.26 -7.24
C TRP A 45 0.39 -8.90 -7.11
N ARG A 46 -0.40 -9.77 -6.49
CA ARG A 46 -1.86 -9.64 -6.29
C ARG A 46 -2.62 -9.30 -7.58
N GLY A 47 -2.18 -9.88 -8.70
CA GLY A 47 -2.74 -9.66 -10.04
C GLY A 47 -2.16 -8.46 -10.81
N MET A 48 -1.32 -7.63 -10.18
CA MET A 48 -0.64 -6.52 -10.83
C MET A 48 0.66 -7.01 -11.48
N PRO A 49 0.87 -6.79 -12.79
CA PRO A 49 2.16 -7.06 -13.42
C PRO A 49 3.27 -6.19 -12.80
N VAL A 50 4.39 -6.80 -12.47
CA VAL A 50 5.57 -6.11 -11.91
C VAL A 50 6.83 -6.44 -12.73
N PRO A 51 7.85 -5.57 -12.75
CA PRO A 51 9.14 -5.92 -13.35
C PRO A 51 9.77 -7.16 -12.69
N ALA A 52 10.55 -7.91 -13.45
CA ALA A 52 11.36 -8.99 -12.89
C ALA A 52 12.33 -8.42 -11.83
N GLY A 53 12.48 -9.11 -10.70
CA GLY A 53 13.31 -8.66 -9.58
C GLY A 53 12.71 -7.53 -8.73
N PHE A 54 11.53 -6.99 -9.08
CA PHE A 54 10.88 -5.91 -8.31
C PHE A 54 10.72 -6.26 -6.83
N LEU A 55 10.29 -7.49 -6.53
CA LEU A 55 10.06 -7.94 -5.16
C LEU A 55 11.37 -8.20 -4.39
N ASP A 56 12.41 -8.69 -5.06
CA ASP A 56 13.74 -8.88 -4.47
C ASP A 56 14.37 -7.52 -4.11
N ASP A 57 14.16 -6.53 -4.97
CA ASP A 57 14.64 -5.16 -4.82
C ASP A 57 13.98 -4.40 -3.65
N LEU A 58 12.82 -4.85 -3.17
CA LEU A 58 12.08 -4.17 -2.10
C LEU A 58 12.89 -4.09 -0.80
N ALA A 59 13.75 -5.08 -0.53
CA ALA A 59 14.60 -5.09 0.67
C ALA A 59 15.61 -3.92 0.71
N GLY A 60 16.02 -3.41 -0.45
CA GLY A 60 16.98 -2.30 -0.61
C GLY A 60 16.34 -0.97 -0.99
N ILE A 61 15.02 -0.84 -0.85
CA ILE A 61 14.29 0.32 -1.33
C ILE A 61 14.61 1.60 -0.55
N THR A 62 14.67 2.74 -1.24
CA THR A 62 14.96 4.06 -0.65
C THR A 62 13.79 5.04 -0.82
N PRO A 63 13.66 6.07 0.03
CA PRO A 63 12.63 7.10 -0.12
C PRO A 63 12.68 7.80 -1.47
N GLU A 64 13.87 8.03 -2.03
CA GLU A 64 14.06 8.61 -3.35
C GLU A 64 13.49 7.72 -4.45
N ARG A 65 13.79 6.42 -4.43
CA ARG A 65 13.26 5.45 -5.42
C ARG A 65 11.74 5.41 -5.38
N ILE A 66 11.15 5.43 -4.19
CA ILE A 66 9.68 5.51 -3.99
C ILE A 66 9.13 6.80 -4.60
N ARG A 67 9.79 7.94 -4.34
CA ARG A 67 9.34 9.25 -4.82
C ARG A 67 9.36 9.36 -6.34
N THR A 68 10.37 8.77 -7.00
CA THR A 68 10.58 8.86 -8.45
C THR A 68 9.94 7.73 -9.26
N GLU A 69 9.23 6.79 -8.63
CA GLU A 69 8.53 5.71 -9.35
C GLU A 69 7.36 6.28 -10.16
N ASP A 70 7.28 6.06 -11.47
CA ASP A 70 6.20 6.66 -12.27
C ASP A 70 4.86 5.92 -12.08
N ASN A 71 4.92 4.60 -11.85
CA ASN A 71 3.71 3.80 -11.69
C ASN A 71 3.15 3.93 -10.26
N ALA A 72 2.03 4.64 -10.14
CA ALA A 72 1.28 4.84 -8.90
C ALA A 72 1.05 3.55 -8.09
N GLU A 73 0.70 2.46 -8.77
CA GLU A 73 0.41 1.18 -8.14
C GLU A 73 1.69 0.52 -7.59
N LEU A 74 2.81 0.58 -8.32
CA LEU A 74 4.11 0.10 -7.81
C LEU A 74 4.59 0.97 -6.64
N ARG A 75 4.49 2.30 -6.76
CA ARG A 75 4.84 3.23 -5.69
C ARG A 75 4.06 2.91 -4.41
N ARG A 76 2.79 2.56 -4.52
CA ARG A 76 1.97 2.17 -3.36
C ARG A 76 2.49 0.89 -2.70
N VAL A 77 2.79 -0.15 -3.48
CA VAL A 77 3.39 -1.39 -2.95
C VAL A 77 4.72 -1.10 -2.26
N MET A 78 5.53 -0.24 -2.86
CA MET A 78 6.81 0.20 -2.31
C MET A 78 6.66 0.95 -0.97
N LEU A 79 5.69 1.86 -0.86
CA LEU A 79 5.36 2.56 0.40
C LEU A 79 4.88 1.59 1.49
N GLU A 80 3.99 0.66 1.13
CA GLU A 80 3.47 -0.35 2.06
C GLU A 80 4.59 -1.28 2.56
N HIS A 81 5.54 -1.66 1.70
CA HIS A 81 6.70 -2.46 2.08
C HIS A 81 7.69 -1.68 2.95
N TYR A 82 7.99 -0.43 2.59
CA TYR A 82 8.97 0.39 3.31
C TYR A 82 8.51 0.77 4.72
N GLY A 83 7.19 0.85 4.92
CA GLY A 83 6.59 1.38 6.13
C GLY A 83 6.40 2.89 6.03
N TYR A 84 5.18 3.35 6.25
CA TYR A 84 4.86 4.77 6.12
C TYR A 84 5.46 5.62 7.23
N ASP A 85 5.60 5.08 8.43
CA ASP A 85 6.26 5.73 9.58
C ASP A 85 7.71 6.08 9.24
N ARG A 86 8.44 5.10 8.71
CA ARG A 86 9.82 5.28 8.25
C ARG A 86 9.88 6.22 7.06
N TYR A 87 8.98 6.07 6.09
CA TYR A 87 8.92 6.97 4.94
C TYR A 87 8.71 8.43 5.36
N LEU A 88 7.77 8.71 6.26
CA LEU A 88 7.48 10.06 6.71
C LEU A 88 8.66 10.69 7.46
N ALA A 89 9.35 9.90 8.30
CA ALA A 89 10.58 10.32 8.98
C ALA A 89 11.72 10.61 8.00
N ASP A 90 11.97 9.70 7.04
CA ASP A 90 13.12 9.76 6.14
C ASP A 90 12.89 10.72 4.95
N SER A 91 11.62 10.99 4.58
CA SER A 91 11.27 11.86 3.45
C SER A 91 11.22 13.35 3.79
N GLY A 92 11.31 13.72 5.08
CA GLY A 92 11.14 15.09 5.54
C GLY A 92 9.69 15.59 5.46
N ALA A 93 8.72 14.65 5.54
CA ALA A 93 7.31 14.99 5.50
C ALA A 93 6.93 15.93 6.65
N ARG A 94 5.96 16.81 6.40
CA ARG A 94 5.47 17.77 7.39
C ARG A 94 4.04 17.42 7.79
N PRO A 95 3.70 17.49 9.08
CA PRO A 95 2.32 17.29 9.51
C PRO A 95 1.43 18.40 8.92
N LEU A 96 0.28 18.01 8.38
CA LEU A 96 -0.72 18.92 7.84
C LEU A 96 -1.60 19.51 8.97
N HIS A 97 -1.92 18.70 9.98
CA HIS A 97 -2.72 19.10 11.13
C HIS A 97 -2.36 18.27 12.36
N ARG A 98 -2.55 18.81 13.57
CA ARG A 98 -2.41 18.08 14.84
C ARG A 98 -3.44 18.58 15.84
N ASP A 99 -4.12 17.66 16.51
CA ASP A 99 -5.05 17.94 17.60
C ASP A 99 -5.03 16.79 18.63
N GLU A 100 -5.95 16.78 19.59
CA GLU A 100 -6.04 15.74 20.61
C GLU A 100 -6.37 14.33 20.08
N THR A 101 -6.82 14.19 18.84
CA THR A 101 -7.13 12.89 18.22
C THR A 101 -5.94 12.27 17.51
N GLY A 102 -4.92 13.06 17.15
CA GLY A 102 -3.72 12.55 16.47
C GLY A 102 -3.03 13.59 15.59
N VAL A 103 -2.26 13.08 14.61
CA VAL A 103 -1.51 13.90 13.64
C VAL A 103 -1.93 13.50 12.23
N LEU A 104 -2.31 14.48 11.41
CA LEU A 104 -2.57 14.28 10.00
C LEU A 104 -1.30 14.55 9.20
N TRP A 105 -0.94 13.62 8.35
CA TRP A 105 0.22 13.66 7.48
C TRP A 105 -0.21 13.65 6.03
N ARG A 106 0.54 14.37 5.18
CA ARG A 106 0.33 14.40 3.74
C ARG A 106 1.65 14.23 3.02
N ILE A 107 1.68 13.29 2.09
CA ILE A 107 2.77 13.08 1.15
C ILE A 107 2.24 13.48 -0.22
N ASP A 108 2.75 14.58 -0.76
CA ASP A 108 2.47 14.96 -2.14
C ASP A 108 3.33 14.10 -3.08
N LEU A 109 2.65 13.41 -3.99
CA LEU A 109 3.24 12.56 -5.02
C LEU A 109 3.02 13.28 -6.35
N GLY A 110 4.09 13.70 -7.03
CA GLY A 110 4.06 14.70 -8.12
C GLY A 110 2.82 14.64 -9.03
N ASP A 111 2.72 13.59 -9.85
CA ASP A 111 1.63 13.41 -10.84
C ASP A 111 0.52 12.46 -10.36
N ASP A 112 0.38 12.29 -9.04
CA ASP A 112 -0.47 11.26 -8.44
C ASP A 112 -1.32 11.83 -7.28
N GLU A 113 -2.33 11.08 -6.85
CA GLU A 113 -3.14 11.46 -5.70
C GLU A 113 -2.28 11.45 -4.42
N PRO A 114 -2.34 12.51 -3.59
CA PRO A 114 -1.53 12.56 -2.38
C PRO A 114 -1.91 11.43 -1.43
N VAL A 115 -0.91 10.86 -0.76
CA VAL A 115 -1.16 9.92 0.34
C VAL A 115 -1.39 10.74 1.60
N VAL A 116 -2.58 10.63 2.17
CA VAL A 116 -2.94 11.27 3.44
C VAL A 116 -3.15 10.20 4.50
N MET A 117 -2.60 10.41 5.68
CA MET A 117 -2.66 9.45 6.77
C MET A 117 -2.86 10.11 8.11
N VAL A 118 -3.50 9.41 9.04
CA VAL A 118 -3.56 9.78 10.45
C VAL A 118 -2.65 8.89 11.28
N GLU A 119 -1.79 9.51 12.08
CA GLU A 119 -1.03 8.91 13.15
C GLU A 119 -1.86 8.99 14.43
N VAL A 120 -2.18 7.84 15.02
CA VAL A 120 -2.94 7.72 16.27
C VAL A 120 -2.22 6.80 17.24
N VAL A 121 -2.30 7.12 18.53
CA VAL A 121 -1.80 6.24 19.60
C VAL A 121 -3.00 5.49 20.16
N ASN A 122 -2.87 4.17 20.35
CA ASN A 122 -3.93 3.39 20.97
C ASN A 122 -4.23 3.94 22.37
N SER A 123 -5.51 4.21 22.65
CA SER A 123 -5.95 4.72 23.95
C SER A 123 -5.87 3.65 25.04
N THR A 124 -5.97 2.37 24.66
CA THR A 124 -5.79 1.24 25.57
C THR A 124 -4.36 0.74 25.51
N PRO A 125 -3.60 0.78 26.62
CA PRO A 125 -2.30 0.14 26.71
C PRO A 125 -2.42 -1.37 26.46
N GLU A 126 -1.42 -1.94 25.79
CA GLU A 126 -1.24 -3.38 25.70
C GLU A 126 -1.05 -3.98 27.10
N PRO A 127 -1.20 -5.32 27.28
CA PRO A 127 -1.05 -5.96 28.60
C PRO A 127 0.28 -5.71 29.30
N ASP A 128 1.32 -5.32 28.55
CA ASP A 128 2.65 -4.95 29.05
C ASP A 128 2.80 -3.44 29.39
N GLY A 129 1.72 -2.66 29.25
CA GLY A 129 1.67 -1.23 29.51
C GLY A 129 2.16 -0.36 28.35
N THR A 130 2.54 -0.93 27.20
CA THR A 130 2.97 -0.16 26.03
C THR A 130 1.77 0.34 25.22
N SER A 131 1.93 1.46 24.52
CA SER A 131 0.93 1.95 23.57
C SER A 131 1.49 1.84 22.15
N ARG A 132 0.66 1.37 21.21
CA ARG A 132 1.04 1.27 19.80
C ARG A 132 0.65 2.52 19.02
N VAL A 133 1.55 2.96 18.15
CA VAL A 133 1.26 4.00 17.15
C VAL A 133 0.75 3.32 15.89
N TYR A 134 -0.40 3.75 15.40
CA TYR A 134 -0.99 3.31 14.16
C TYR A 134 -0.97 4.43 13.14
N TRP A 135 -0.69 4.06 11.89
CA TRP A 135 -0.67 4.96 10.75
C TRP A 135 -1.73 4.49 9.75
N LEU A 136 -2.85 5.21 9.70
CA LEU A 136 -4.03 4.79 8.94
C LEU A 136 -4.21 5.71 7.74
N ARG A 137 -4.29 5.12 6.55
CA ARG A 137 -4.58 5.86 5.32
C ARG A 137 -6.03 6.37 5.35
N VAL A 138 -6.21 7.65 5.01
CA VAL A 138 -7.51 8.34 4.98
C VAL A 138 -7.71 9.00 3.62
N PRO A 139 -8.92 9.47 3.28
CA PRO A 139 -9.17 10.15 2.02
C PRO A 139 -8.25 11.35 1.81
N PRO A 140 -7.80 11.63 0.57
CA PRO A 140 -6.87 12.71 0.26
C PRO A 140 -7.44 14.11 0.53
N ALA A 141 -8.76 14.24 0.61
CA ALA A 141 -9.45 15.49 0.89
C ALA A 141 -9.48 15.84 2.39
N THR A 142 -9.08 14.93 3.27
CA THR A 142 -9.06 15.10 4.73
C THR A 142 -8.19 16.29 5.13
N ARG A 143 -8.69 17.15 6.02
CA ARG A 143 -8.04 18.41 6.41
C ARG A 143 -7.61 18.44 7.88
N THR A 144 -8.23 17.65 8.74
CA THR A 144 -7.91 17.60 10.18
C THR A 144 -7.62 16.17 10.65
N ALA A 145 -6.88 16.03 11.74
CA ALA A 145 -6.61 14.72 12.33
C ALA A 145 -7.93 14.08 12.78
N ARG A 146 -8.79 14.84 13.46
CA ARG A 146 -10.13 14.40 13.88
C ARG A 146 -10.99 13.86 12.75
N GLU A 147 -11.03 14.53 11.60
CA GLU A 147 -11.76 14.06 10.41
C GLU A 147 -11.23 12.71 9.92
N GLY A 148 -9.90 12.58 9.84
CA GLY A 148 -9.28 11.32 9.42
C GLY A 148 -9.53 10.19 10.42
N VAL A 149 -9.41 10.44 11.72
CA VAL A 149 -9.70 9.43 12.74
C VAL A 149 -11.18 9.02 12.70
N ALA A 150 -12.11 9.98 12.68
CA ALA A 150 -13.54 9.69 12.57
C ALA A 150 -13.88 8.84 11.33
N TRP A 151 -13.24 9.13 10.19
CA TRP A 151 -13.39 8.34 8.97
C TRP A 151 -12.97 6.87 9.16
N THR A 152 -11.89 6.60 9.89
CA THR A 152 -11.43 5.21 10.16
C THR A 152 -12.44 4.40 10.98
N PHE A 153 -13.31 5.06 11.75
CA PHE A 153 -14.41 4.46 12.49
C PHE A 153 -15.76 4.51 11.76
N GLY A 154 -15.82 5.11 10.56
CA GLY A 154 -17.07 5.28 9.81
C GLY A 154 -18.08 6.21 10.47
N VAL A 155 -17.61 7.19 11.27
CA VAL A 155 -18.48 8.14 11.99
C VAL A 155 -18.27 9.57 11.53
N ASP A 156 -19.26 10.42 11.82
CA ASP A 156 -19.19 11.84 11.55
C ASP A 156 -18.14 12.55 12.44
N PRO A 157 -17.27 13.42 11.88
CA PRO A 157 -16.20 14.10 12.64
C PRO A 157 -16.68 14.97 13.80
N ASP A 158 -17.84 15.63 13.67
CA ASP A 158 -18.39 16.51 14.71
C ASP A 158 -18.96 15.69 15.87
N SER A 159 -19.40 14.48 15.57
CA SER A 159 -19.91 13.48 16.52
C SER A 159 -18.79 12.68 17.19
N TYR A 160 -17.58 12.67 16.62
CA TYR A 160 -16.45 11.96 17.20
C TYR A 160 -15.99 12.63 18.52
N ARG A 161 -16.02 11.84 19.59
CA ARG A 161 -15.57 12.22 20.94
C ARG A 161 -14.63 11.12 21.41
N PRO A 162 -13.29 11.29 21.31
CA PRO A 162 -12.37 10.29 21.86
C PRO A 162 -12.61 10.18 23.36
N GLU A 163 -12.83 8.97 23.86
CA GLU A 163 -12.89 8.72 25.30
C GLU A 163 -11.50 9.00 25.88
N ARG A 164 -11.40 10.06 26.69
CA ARG A 164 -10.21 10.32 27.51
C ARG A 164 -10.28 9.42 28.73
N GLU A 165 -9.54 8.31 28.75
CA GLU A 165 -9.16 7.71 30.02
C GLU A 165 -8.04 8.55 30.66
N THR A 166 -8.20 8.78 31.96
CA THR A 166 -7.36 9.66 32.79
C THR A 166 -6.24 8.88 33.42
#